data_AF-A0A2V8ASS4-F1
#
_entry.id   AF-A0A2V8ASS4-F1
#
_cell.length_a   1.000
_cell.length_b   1.000
_cell.length_c   1.000
_cell.angle_alpha   90.00
_cell.angle_beta   90.00
_cell.angle_gamma   90.00
#
_symmetry.space_group_name_H-M   'P 1'
#
loop_
_entity.id
_entity.type
_entity.pdbx_description
1 polymer ?
#
loop_
_entity_poly.entity_id
_entity_poly.type
_entity_poly.pdbx_seq_one_letter_code
_entity_poly.pdbx_strand_id
1 'polypeptide(L)' 'MRATKAFPFADHHRMEVFLETFNLTNHVNLSGYNGNMNTTSFLIPSSARPARQIQWGLRYSF' A
#
# COMPACT_ATOMS: atom_id res chain seq x y z
N MET A 1 2.73 5.31 3.18
CA MET A 1 2.98 6.76 3.28
C MET A 1 2.18 7.44 2.20
N ARG A 2 1.60 8.62 2.47
CA ARG A 2 0.77 9.35 1.51
C ARG A 2 1.23 10.80 1.41
N ALA A 3 1.45 11.25 0.18
CA ALA A 3 1.68 12.65 -0.17
C ALA A 3 0.45 13.17 -0.91
N THR A 4 0.03 14.40 -0.61
CA THR A 4 -1.09 15.04 -1.31
C THR A 4 -0.75 16.51 -1.51
N LYS A 5 -0.91 17.00 -2.73
CA LYS A 5 -0.66 18.39 -3.10
C LYS A 5 -1.89 18.96 -3.78
N ALA A 6 -2.43 20.01 -3.19
CA ALA A 6 -3.53 20.77 -3.76
C ALA A 6 -2.97 21.95 -4.55
N PHE A 7 -3.49 22.15 -5.75
CA PHE A 7 -3.25 23.28 -6.62
C PHE A 7 -4.57 24.04 -6.77
N PRO A 8 -4.61 25.33 -6.37
CA PRO A 8 -5.73 26.18 -6.73
C PRO A 8 -5.71 26.37 -8.25
N PHE A 9 -6.85 26.15 -8.91
CA PHE A 9 -6.98 26.25 -10.36
C PHE A 9 -8.15 27.17 -10.69
N ALA A 10 -7.87 28.42 -11.09
CA ALA A 10 -8.88 29.46 -11.30
C ALA A 10 -9.79 29.73 -10.07
N ASP A 11 -10.70 30.70 -10.19
CA ASP A 11 -11.66 30.97 -9.12
C ASP A 11 -12.59 29.76 -8.95
N HIS A 12 -12.71 29.29 -7.71
CA HIS A 12 -13.54 28.17 -7.24
C HIS A 12 -13.11 26.74 -7.62
N HIS A 13 -12.13 26.50 -8.51
CA HIS A 13 -11.69 25.12 -8.78
C HIS A 13 -10.43 24.72 -8.00
N ARG A 14 -10.40 23.46 -7.56
CA ARG A 14 -9.28 22.88 -6.82
C ARG A 14 -8.89 21.55 -7.43
N MET A 15 -7.62 21.41 -7.77
CA MET A 15 -7.03 20.16 -8.23
C MET A 15 -6.14 19.58 -7.15
N GLU A 16 -6.34 18.33 -6.76
CA GLU A 16 -5.51 17.63 -5.79
C GLU A 16 -4.85 16.44 -6.44
N VAL A 17 -3.53 16.39 -6.38
CA VAL A 17 -2.75 15.23 -6.80
C VAL A 17 -2.32 14.49 -5.55
N PHE A 18 -2.53 13.18 -5.52
CA PHE A 18 -2.09 12.33 -4.42
C PHE A 18 -1.20 11.18 -4.92
N LEU A 19 -0.22 10.84 -4.09
CA LEU A 19 0.68 9.72 -4.27
C LEU A 19 0.69 8.93 -2.97
N GLU A 20 0.39 7.64 -3.04
CA GLU A 20 0.37 6.74 -1.91
C GLU A 20 1.31 5.58 -2.15
N THR A 21 2.17 5.30 -1.18
CA THR A 21 3.16 4.23 -1.23
C THR A 21 2.93 3.27 -0.08
N PHE A 22 2.75 2.00 -0.40
CA PHE A 22 2.63 0.91 0.56
C PHE A 22 3.92 0.09 0.53
N ASN A 23 4.37 -0.33 1.72
CA ASN A 23 5.60 -1.11 1.88
C ASN A 23 6.85 -0.44 1.26
N LEU A 24 7.18 0.78 1.70
CA LEU A 24 8.29 1.60 1.17
C LEU A 24 9.63 0.86 1.23
N THR A 25 9.89 0.13 2.32
CA THR A 25 11.13 -0.66 2.51
C THR A 25 11.10 -2.00 1.79
N ASN A 26 9.99 -2.34 1.11
CA ASN A 26 9.76 -3.65 0.48
C ASN A 26 10.06 -4.82 1.43
N HIS A 27 9.73 -4.67 2.70
CA HIS A 27 10.00 -5.69 3.69
C HIS A 27 8.98 -6.82 3.55
N VAL A 28 9.47 -8.04 3.31
CA VAL A 28 8.63 -9.23 3.20
C VAL A 28 8.23 -9.67 4.59
N ASN A 29 7.01 -9.32 4.99
CA ASN A 29 6.41 -9.86 6.21
C ASN A 29 5.78 -11.20 5.86
N LEU A 30 6.44 -12.27 6.27
CA LEU A 30 5.97 -13.65 6.17
C LEU A 30 4.89 -13.90 7.24
N SER A 31 3.82 -14.59 6.87
CA SER A 31 2.70 -14.93 7.76
C SER A 31 2.08 -16.28 7.38
N GLY A 32 1.09 -16.74 8.15
CA GLY A 32 0.37 -17.98 7.85
C GLY A 32 1.20 -19.23 8.16
N TYR A 33 1.89 -19.22 9.30
CA TYR A 33 2.62 -20.38 9.80
C TYR A 33 1.67 -21.53 10.13
N ASN A 34 1.99 -22.73 9.67
CA ASN A 34 1.24 -23.92 10.03
C ASN A 34 1.65 -24.37 11.46
N GLY A 35 0.73 -24.25 12.41
CA GLY A 35 0.93 -24.64 13.82
C GLY A 35 0.70 -26.12 14.11
N ASN A 36 0.35 -26.94 13.10
CA ASN A 36 0.12 -28.36 13.29
C ASN A 36 1.45 -29.14 13.15
N MET A 37 1.96 -29.63 14.28
CA MET A 37 3.23 -30.38 14.39
C MET A 37 3.27 -31.66 13.53
N ASN A 38 2.13 -32.18 13.11
CA ASN A 38 2.03 -33.39 12.30
C ASN A 38 2.02 -33.11 10.78
N THR A 39 2.30 -31.89 10.34
CA THR A 39 2.33 -31.51 8.92
C THR A 39 3.75 -31.35 8.41
N THR A 40 4.02 -31.78 7.16
CA THR A 40 5.33 -31.59 6.50
C THR A 40 5.68 -30.11 6.28
N SER A 41 4.69 -29.23 6.39
CA SER A 41 4.80 -27.78 6.29
C SER A 41 4.80 -27.07 7.66
N PHE A 42 5.03 -27.78 8.77
CA PHE A 42 5.03 -27.19 10.11
C PHE A 42 6.03 -26.02 10.21
N LEU A 43 5.58 -24.90 10.77
CA LEU A 43 6.33 -23.63 10.87
C LEU A 43 6.82 -23.05 9.53
N ILE A 44 6.36 -23.56 8.39
CA ILE A 44 6.66 -22.96 7.09
C ILE A 44 5.67 -21.80 6.84
N PRO A 45 6.14 -20.59 6.51
CA PRO A 45 5.27 -19.48 6.16
C PRO A 45 4.62 -19.72 4.78
N SER A 46 3.30 -19.67 4.73
CA SER A 46 2.51 -19.93 3.51
C SER A 46 2.00 -18.66 2.80
N SER A 47 2.20 -17.49 3.41
CA SER A 47 1.73 -16.21 2.87
C SER A 47 2.74 -15.09 3.11
N ALA A 48 2.71 -14.09 2.26
CA ALA A 48 3.47 -12.85 2.42
C ALA A 48 2.54 -11.65 2.23
N ARG A 49 2.78 -10.58 2.99
CA ARG A 49 2.09 -9.29 2.75
C ARG A 49 2.44 -8.74 1.36
N PRO A 50 1.58 -7.88 0.77
CA PRO A 50 1.82 -7.30 -0.54
C PRO A 50 3.20 -6.62 -0.66
N ALA A 51 3.82 -6.81 -1.82
CA ALA A 51 5.06 -6.14 -2.19
C ALA A 51 4.86 -4.60 -2.25
N ARG A 52 5.96 -3.85 -2.42
CA ARG A 52 5.90 -2.39 -2.60
C ARG A 52 4.87 -2.03 -3.66
N GLN A 53 3.87 -1.23 -3.28
CA GLN A 53 2.82 -0.75 -4.17
C GLN A 53 2.83 0.77 -4.16
N ILE A 54 2.76 1.38 -5.35
CA ILE A 54 2.66 2.82 -5.53
C ILE A 54 1.34 3.09 -6.24
N GLN A 55 0.50 3.92 -5.63
CA GLN A 55 -0.75 4.40 -6.18
C GLN A 55 -0.66 5.91 -6.37
N TRP A 56 -1.18 6.40 -7.47
CA TRP A 56 -1.25 7.82 -7.75
C TRP A 56 -2.66 8.14 -8.21
N GLY A 57 -3.10 9.38 -7.99
CA GLY A 57 -4.39 9.81 -8.47
C GLY A 57 -4.57 11.31 -8.40
N LEU A 58 -5.67 11.74 -9.01
CA LEU A 58 -6.04 13.14 -9.15
C LEU A 58 -7.50 13.29 -8.74
N ARG A 59 -7.79 14.31 -7.95
CA ARG A 59 -9.13 14.72 -7.57
C ARG A 59 -9.36 16.15 -8.06
N TYR A 60 -10.45 16.35 -8.78
CA TYR A 60 -10.89 17.66 -9.24
C TYR A 60 -12.16 18.07 -8.47
N SER A 61 -12.24 19.32 -8.06
CA SER A 61 -13.38 19.90 -7.36
C SER A 61 -13.72 21.27 -7.95
N PHE A 62 -15.01 21.53 -8.12
CA PHE A 62 -15.61 22.74 -8.69
C PHE A 62 -16.40 23.51 -7.62
#